data_AF-A0A8H2X8L2-F1
#
_entry.id   AF-A0A8H2X8L2-F1
#
_cell.length_a   1.000
_cell.length_b   1.000
_cell.length_c   1.000
_cell.angle_alpha   90.00
_cell.angle_beta   90.00
_cell.angle_gamma   90.00
#
_symmetry.space_group_name_H-M   'P 1'
#
loop_
_entity.id
_entity.type
_entity.pdbx_description
1 polymer ?
#
loop_
_entity_poly.entity_id
_entity_poly.type
_entity_poly.pdbx_seq_one_letter_code
_entity_poly.pdbx_strand_id
1 'polypeptide(L)' 'MGDAYAVAENDVDHVPSVWKALFELFESGKVKPIVFSEVYQGLEQVSAGLEALEQRKTWGKAIVQIKPGPKIAKL' A
#
# COMPACT_ATOMS: atom_id res chain seq x y z
N MET A 1 19.53 2.20 -2.32
CA MET A 1 18.71 1.94 -3.53
C MET A 1 18.70 0.43 -3.78
N GLY A 2 17.77 -0.38 -3.32
CA GLY A 2 16.68 -0.22 -2.37
C GLY A 2 16.40 -1.61 -1.79
N ASP A 3 16.20 -1.70 -0.48
CA ASP A 3 15.84 -2.94 0.19
C ASP A 3 14.35 -3.16 -0.08
N ALA A 4 14.04 -3.96 -1.10
CA ALA A 4 12.72 -4.49 -1.29
C ALA A 4 12.42 -5.40 -0.10
N TYR A 5 11.71 -4.86 0.90
CA TYR A 5 11.16 -5.55 2.07
C TYR A 5 12.13 -6.58 2.68
N ALA A 6 12.92 -6.17 3.67
CA ALA A 6 13.77 -7.10 4.41
C ALA A 6 12.93 -8.19 5.10
N VAL A 7 12.62 -9.27 4.37
CA VAL A 7 12.34 -10.58 4.96
C VAL A 7 13.66 -10.96 5.60
N ALA A 8 13.69 -11.15 6.92
CA ALA A 8 14.87 -11.72 7.56
C ALA A 8 15.22 -12.98 6.77
N GLU A 9 16.46 -13.09 6.27
CA GLU A 9 16.88 -14.10 5.30
C GLU A 9 16.54 -15.55 5.72
N ASN A 10 16.28 -15.74 7.02
CA ASN A 10 15.87 -16.99 7.66
C ASN A 10 14.36 -17.29 7.67
N ASP A 11 13.48 -16.48 7.04
CA ASP A 11 12.02 -16.63 7.14
C ASP A 11 11.25 -16.59 5.81
N VAL A 12 11.94 -16.95 4.72
CA VAL A 12 11.35 -16.96 3.37
C VAL A 12 10.20 -17.98 3.26
N ASP A 13 10.29 -19.10 3.98
CA ASP A 13 9.29 -20.18 3.95
C ASP A 13 7.95 -19.78 4.58
N HIS A 14 7.90 -18.75 5.45
CA HIS A 14 6.65 -18.28 6.04
C HIS A 14 5.93 -17.23 5.19
N VAL A 15 6.58 -16.67 4.17
CA VAL A 15 5.95 -15.67 3.29
C VAL A 15 4.61 -16.19 2.72
N PRO A 16 4.51 -17.40 2.15
CA PRO A 16 3.24 -17.92 1.63
C PRO A 16 2.14 -18.06 2.68
N SER A 17 2.48 -18.50 3.91
CA SER A 17 1.49 -18.71 4.97
C SER A 17 0.94 -17.39 5.52
N VAL A 18 1.80 -16.37 5.66
CA VAL A 18 1.41 -15.01 6.04
C VAL A 18 0.49 -14.40 4.99
N TRP A 19 0.83 -14.50 3.70
CA TRP A 19 -0.02 -14.01 2.62
C TRP A 19 -1.40 -14.68 2.62
N LYS A 20 -1.45 -16.00 2.79
CA LYS A 20 -2.72 -16.74 2.91
C LYS A 20 -3.58 -16.20 4.05
N ALA A 21 -3.01 -16.03 5.25
CA ALA A 21 -3.74 -15.49 6.39
C ALA A 21 -4.23 -14.04 6.17
N LEU A 22 -3.43 -13.20 5.50
CA LEU A 22 -3.86 -11.85 5.12
C LEU A 22 -5.04 -11.87 4.16
N PHE A 23 -5.04 -12.75 3.15
CA PHE A 23 -6.18 -12.88 2.23
C PHE A 23 -7.45 -13.35 2.95
N GLU A 24 -7.35 -14.35 3.83
CA GLU A 24 -8.50 -14.79 4.64
C GLU A 24 -9.06 -13.65 5.53
N LEU A 25 -8.21 -12.76 6.04
CA LEU A 25 -8.62 -11.57 6.79
C LEU A 25 -9.36 -10.54 5.92
N PHE A 26 -8.90 -10.33 4.68
CA PHE A 26 -9.57 -9.45 3.73
C PHE A 26 -10.92 -10.03 3.26
N GLU A 27 -10.95 -11.31 2.91
CA GLU A 27 -12.16 -12.02 2.46
C GLU A 27 -13.24 -12.05 3.56
N SER A 28 -12.83 -12.25 4.81
CA SER A 28 -13.76 -12.22 5.96
C SER A 28 -14.24 -10.81 6.33
N GLY A 29 -13.69 -9.75 5.72
CA GLY A 29 -14.03 -8.35 5.99
C GLY A 29 -13.59 -7.85 7.37
N LYS A 30 -12.81 -8.64 8.11
CA LYS A 30 -12.28 -8.30 9.44
C LYS A 30 -11.28 -7.15 9.38
N VAL A 31 -10.63 -6.97 8.25
CA VAL A 31 -9.65 -5.91 8.01
C VAL A 31 -10.04 -5.15 6.74
N LYS A 32 -9.94 -3.83 6.80
CA LYS A 32 -10.12 -2.94 5.66
C LYS A 32 -8.86 -2.11 5.44
N PRO A 33 -8.39 -1.95 4.18
CA PRO A 33 -7.25 -1.10 3.91
C PRO A 33 -7.60 0.36 4.22
N ILE A 34 -6.66 1.09 4.82
CA ILE A 34 -6.79 2.52 5.07
C ILE A 34 -5.96 3.25 4.01
N VAL A 35 -6.64 4.01 3.15
CA VAL A 35 -6.02 4.74 2.04
C VAL A 35 -6.15 6.23 2.29
N PHE A 36 -5.05 6.94 2.11
CA PHE A 36 -5.00 8.40 2.17
C PHE A 36 -6.00 8.99 1.17
N SER A 37 -6.69 10.06 1.57
CA SER A 37 -7.79 10.63 0.78
C SER A 37 -7.37 11.14 -0.60
N GLU A 38 -6.12 11.60 -0.73
CA GLU A 38 -5.58 12.10 -2.00
C GLU A 38 -5.03 10.93 -2.84
N VAL A 39 -5.46 10.87 -4.10
CA VAL A 39 -4.97 9.89 -5.08
C VAL A 39 -4.26 10.64 -6.19
N TYR A 40 -2.94 10.51 -6.21
CA TYR A 40 -2.06 11.14 -7.18
C TYR A 40 -2.27 10.51 -8.55
N GLN A 41 -2.59 11.31 -9.57
CA GLN A 41 -2.91 10.80 -10.90
C GLN A 41 -1.68 10.89 -11.80
N GLY A 42 -1.36 9.78 -12.47
CA GLY A 42 -0.24 9.68 -13.40
C GLY A 42 1.14 9.58 -12.72
N LEU A 43 2.14 9.15 -13.49
CA LEU A 43 3.51 8.97 -12.99
C LEU A 43 4.20 10.31 -12.68
N GLU A 44 3.74 11.39 -13.30
CA GLU A 44 4.19 12.75 -13.09
C GLU A 44 3.95 13.25 -11.65
N GLN A 45 2.95 12.70 -10.95
CA GLN A 45 2.64 13.08 -9.56
C GLN A 45 3.35 12.23 -8.51
N VAL A 46 4.20 11.27 -8.91
CA VAL A 46 4.95 10.43 -7.95
C VAL A 46 5.78 11.30 -7.00
N SER A 47 6.47 12.31 -7.52
CA SER A 47 7.30 13.22 -6.69
C SER A 47 6.47 13.95 -5.64
N ALA A 48 5.28 14.44 -6.00
CA ALA A 48 4.38 15.11 -5.06
C ALA A 48 3.85 14.15 -3.97
N GLY A 49 3.56 12.90 -4.35
CA GLY A 49 3.17 11.86 -3.38
C GLY A 49 4.29 11.49 -2.41
N LEU A 50 5.53 11.39 -2.90
CA LEU A 50 6.70 11.13 -2.06
C LEU A 50 6.99 12.29 -1.11
N GLU A 51 6.88 13.54 -1.58
CA GLU A 51 7.04 14.73 -0.73
C GLU A 51 5.99 14.76 0.40
N ALA A 52 4.72 14.47 0.10
CA ALA A 52 3.68 14.39 1.12
C ALA A 52 3.94 13.29 2.16
N LEU A 53 4.49 12.15 1.72
CA LEU A 53 4.89 11.06 2.60
C LEU A 53 6.07 11.47 3.49
N GLU A 54 7.10 12.08 2.91
CA GLU A 54 8.30 12.58 3.63
C GLU A 54 7.94 13.61 4.70
N GLN A 55 7.05 14.54 4.37
CA GLN A 55 6.55 15.57 5.27
C GLN A 55 5.52 15.04 6.29
N ARG A 56 5.26 13.73 6.32
CA ARG A 56 4.30 13.05 7.19
C ARG A 56 2.87 13.62 7.11
N LYS A 57 2.47 14.10 5.93
CA LYS A 57 1.11 14.60 5.67
C LYS A 57 0.12 13.47 5.35
N THR A 58 0.63 12.34 4.85
CA THR A 58 -0.17 11.18 4.52
C THR A 58 -0.54 10.38 5.77
N TRP A 59 -1.76 9.88 5.82
CA TRP A 59 -2.19 8.86 6.77
C TRP A 59 -2.61 7.60 5.99
N GLY A 60 -2.34 6.41 6.53
CA GLY A 60 -2.55 5.16 5.79
C GLY A 60 -1.67 5.05 4.54
N LYS A 61 -2.19 4.45 3.47
CA LYS A 61 -1.46 4.24 2.21
C LYS A 61 -1.68 5.39 1.23
N ALA A 62 -0.62 6.04 0.77
CA ALA A 62 -0.69 6.94 -0.39
C ALA A 62 -0.67 6.14 -1.71
N ILE A 63 -1.47 6.57 -2.70
CA ILE A 63 -1.65 5.86 -3.97
C ILE A 63 -1.36 6.78 -5.15
N VAL A 64 -0.56 6.28 -6.09
CA VAL A 64 -0.42 6.84 -7.44
C VAL A 64 -1.21 5.96 -8.40
N GLN A 65 -2.14 6.57 -9.15
CA GLN A 65 -3.01 5.91 -10.09
C GLN A 65 -2.59 6.25 -11.54
N ILE A 66 -2.04 5.26 -12.25
CA ILE A 66 -1.51 5.45 -13.61
C ILE A 66 -2.63 5.43 -14.66
N LYS A 67 -3.68 4.63 -14.43
CA LYS A 67 -4.84 4.50 -15.32
C LYS A 67 -6.13 4.59 -14.50
N PRO A 68 -7.23 5.09 -15.10
CA PRO A 68 -8.53 5.04 -14.47
C PRO A 68 -8.85 3.60 -14.04
N GLY A 69 -9.21 3.44 -12.77
CA GLY A 69 -9.49 2.17 -12.15
C GLY A 69 -10.65 2.30 -11.17
N PRO A 70 -11.00 1.23 -10.44
CA PRO A 70 -12.07 1.24 -9.46
C PRO A 70 -11.88 2.39 -8.46
N LYS A 71 -12.98 3.02 -8.04
CA LYS A 71 -12.94 4.02 -6.97
C LYS A 71 -12.32 3.39 -5.73
N ILE A 72 -11.24 3.97 -5.24
CA ILE A 72 -10.60 3.50 -4.01
C ILE A 72 -11.51 3.84 -2.84
N ALA A 73 -11.79 2.84 -2.00
CA ALA A 73 -12.56 3.04 -0.78
C ALA A 73 -11.79 3.99 0.14
N LYS A 74 -12.41 5.12 0.46
CA LYS A 74 -11.93 6.09 1.44
C LYS A 74 -12.57 5.77 2.80
N LEU A 75 -11.91 6.18 3.88
CA LEU A 75 -12.53 6.28 5.21
C LEU A 75 -13.61 7.36 5.22
#